data_AF-A0A2R6IB72-F1
#
_entry.id   AF-A0A2R6IB72-F1
#
_cell.length_a   1.000
_cell.length_b   1.000
_cell.length_c   1.000
_cell.angle_alpha   90.00
_cell.angle_beta   90.00
_cell.angle_gamma   90.00
#
_symmetry.space_group_name_H-M   'P 1'
#
loop_
_entity.id
_entity.type
_entity.pdbx_description
1 polymer ?
#
loop_
_entity_poly.entity_id
_entity_poly.type
_entity_poly.pdbx_seq_one_letter_code
_entity_poly.pdbx_strand_id
1 'polypeptide(L)'
;MSDSTAEGIADLPPSAKLVYKVLEYNGPLTQKGIVKESMLSARTVRYALERLEEIDVVDEDVYFADARQNLYEITDEPTPEAEEAQAIGDD
;
A
#
# COMPACT_ATOMS: atom_id res chain seq x y z
N MET A 1 6.77 18.44 2.37
CA MET A 1 5.86 18.66 1.21
C MET A 1 4.64 17.78 1.45
N SER A 2 3.85 18.04 2.51
CA SER A 2 2.84 17.08 3.00
C SER A 2 1.39 17.49 2.68
N ASP A 3 1.15 18.71 2.18
CA ASP A 3 -0.20 19.15 1.80
C ASP A 3 -0.67 18.57 0.45
N SER A 4 0.26 18.37 -0.50
CA SER A 4 -0.08 17.93 -1.86
C SER A 4 -0.60 16.49 -1.95
N THR A 5 -0.08 15.59 -1.10
CA THR A 5 -0.50 14.18 -1.03
C THR A 5 -1.95 14.07 -0.54
N ALA A 6 -2.28 14.82 0.52
CA ALA A 6 -3.61 14.83 1.10
C ALA A 6 -4.65 15.46 0.16
N GLU A 7 -4.28 16.52 -0.56
CA GLU A 7 -5.12 17.14 -1.60
C GLU A 7 -5.37 16.19 -2.77
N GLY A 8 -4.35 15.49 -3.27
CA GLY A 8 -4.50 14.51 -4.35
C GLY A 8 -5.46 13.37 -4.00
N ILE A 9 -5.35 12.82 -2.78
CA ILE A 9 -6.24 11.76 -2.30
C ILE A 9 -7.68 12.26 -2.11
N ALA A 10 -7.88 13.51 -1.68
CA ALA A 10 -9.22 14.06 -1.45
C ALA A 10 -10.08 14.05 -2.72
N ASP A 11 -9.47 14.31 -3.87
CA ASP A 11 -10.11 14.34 -5.20
C ASP A 11 -10.36 12.95 -5.80
N LEU A 12 -9.81 11.89 -5.21
CA LEU A 12 -10.00 10.54 -5.72
C LEU A 12 -11.43 9.99 -5.50
N PRO A 13 -11.87 9.03 -6.33
CA PRO A 13 -13.13 8.32 -6.14
C PRO A 13 -13.22 7.65 -4.76
N PRO A 14 -14.44 7.42 -4.22
CA PRO A 14 -14.62 6.81 -2.90
C PRO A 14 -13.94 5.44 -2.75
N SER A 15 -13.92 4.64 -3.82
CA SER A 15 -13.26 3.33 -3.80
C SER A 15 -11.74 3.44 -3.61
N ALA A 16 -11.10 4.44 -4.21
CA ALA A 16 -9.66 4.65 -4.08
C ALA A 16 -9.30 5.13 -2.67
N LYS A 17 -10.05 6.11 -2.14
CA LYS A 17 -9.91 6.54 -0.74
C LYS A 17 -10.09 5.40 0.25
N LEU A 18 -11.06 4.51 0.02
CA LEU A 18 -11.26 3.33 0.87
C LEU A 18 -10.06 2.38 0.80
N VAL A 19 -9.55 2.08 -0.40
CA VAL A 19 -8.37 1.21 -0.56
C VAL A 19 -7.14 1.80 0.13
N TYR A 20 -6.90 3.11 -0.03
CA TYR A 20 -5.85 3.81 0.70
C TYR A 20 -5.99 3.61 2.21
N LYS A 21 -7.19 3.84 2.76
CA LYS A 21 -7.43 3.61 4.19
C LYS A 21 -7.23 2.16 4.61
N VAL A 22 -7.62 1.19 3.79
CA VAL A 22 -7.34 -0.23 4.08
C VAL A 22 -5.85 -0.49 4.19
N LEU A 23 -5.03 0.05 3.30
CA LEU A 23 -3.57 -0.05 3.37
C LEU A 23 -3.02 0.70 4.60
N GLU A 24 -3.53 1.89 4.91
CA GLU A 24 -3.12 2.68 6.08
C GLU A 24 -3.33 1.93 7.40
N TYR A 25 -4.46 1.20 7.53
CA TYR A 25 -4.79 0.46 8.76
C TYR A 25 -4.13 -0.92 8.86
N ASN A 26 -3.90 -1.60 7.73
CA ASN A 26 -3.42 -2.98 7.71
C ASN A 26 -1.95 -3.13 7.30
N GLY A 27 -1.32 -2.04 6.86
CA GLY A 27 -0.02 -2.05 6.23
C GLY A 27 -0.05 -2.66 4.82
N PRO A 28 1.11 -3.12 4.33
CA PRO A 28 1.24 -3.68 3.00
C PRO A 28 0.36 -4.92 2.79
N LEU A 29 -0.42 -4.93 1.70
CA LEU A 29 -1.32 -6.03 1.39
C LEU A 29 -1.23 -6.43 -0.08
N THR A 30 -1.40 -7.72 -0.36
CA THR A 30 -1.61 -8.16 -1.75
C THR A 30 -2.96 -7.69 -2.26
N GLN A 31 -3.12 -7.58 -3.58
CA GLN A 31 -4.43 -7.25 -4.20
C GLN A 31 -5.58 -8.13 -3.69
N LYS A 32 -5.33 -9.43 -3.45
CA LYS A 32 -6.34 -10.34 -2.88
C LYS A 32 -6.68 -9.99 -1.44
N GLY A 33 -5.68 -9.59 -0.65
CA GLY A 33 -5.87 -9.09 0.71
C GLY A 33 -6.74 -7.85 0.73
N ILE A 34 -6.43 -6.87 -0.12
CA ILE A 34 -7.21 -5.63 -0.24
C ILE A 34 -8.66 -5.93 -0.63
N VAL A 35 -8.91 -6.81 -1.60
CA VAL A 35 -10.27 -7.27 -1.96
C VAL A 35 -11.04 -7.81 -0.77
N LYS A 36 -10.37 -8.61 0.08
CA LYS A 36 -10.98 -9.22 1.25
C LYS A 36 -11.31 -8.18 2.32
N GLU A 37 -10.37 -7.28 2.63
CA GLU A 37 -10.53 -6.30 3.71
C GLU A 37 -11.45 -5.13 3.30
N SER A 38 -11.40 -4.70 2.04
CA SER A 38 -12.22 -3.58 1.55
C SER A 38 -13.64 -3.99 1.18
N MET A 39 -13.92 -5.31 1.08
CA MET A 39 -15.19 -5.86 0.58
C MET A 39 -15.61 -5.35 -0.81
N LEU A 40 -14.64 -4.92 -1.63
CA LEU A 40 -14.88 -4.47 -3.00
C LEU A 40 -14.63 -5.60 -3.99
N SER A 41 -15.12 -5.44 -5.22
CA SER A 41 -14.77 -6.36 -6.30
C SER A 41 -13.29 -6.22 -6.67
N ALA A 42 -12.67 -7.31 -7.15
CA ALA A 42 -11.28 -7.27 -7.65
C ALA A 42 -11.07 -6.24 -8.76
N ARG A 43 -12.07 -6.01 -9.61
CA ARG A 43 -12.02 -4.96 -10.65
C ARG A 43 -11.97 -3.57 -10.02
N THR A 44 -12.77 -3.32 -8.99
CA THR A 44 -12.81 -2.03 -8.30
C THR A 44 -11.51 -1.77 -7.54
N VAL A 45 -10.93 -2.81 -6.91
CA VAL A 45 -9.63 -2.71 -6.25
C VAL A 45 -8.52 -2.38 -7.26
N ARG A 46 -8.48 -3.05 -8.41
CA ARG A 46 -7.53 -2.71 -9.50
C ARG A 46 -7.64 -1.26 -9.92
N TYR A 47 -8.86 -0.83 -10.23
CA TYR A 47 -9.13 0.56 -10.60
C TYR A 47 -8.70 1.54 -9.50
N ALA A 48 -8.91 1.20 -8.23
CA ALA A 48 -8.51 2.02 -7.11
C ALA A 48 -6.98 2.12 -6.96
N LEU A 49 -6.26 1.00 -7.06
CA LEU A 49 -4.80 0.95 -7.01
C LEU A 49 -4.18 1.75 -8.16
N GLU A 50 -4.68 1.58 -9.40
CA GLU A 50 -4.24 2.37 -10.56
C GLU A 50 -4.35 3.89 -10.29
N ARG A 51 -5.46 4.35 -9.69
CA ARG A 51 -5.64 5.78 -9.37
C ARG A 51 -4.72 6.29 -8.25
N LEU A 52 -4.32 5.41 -7.33
CA LEU A 52 -3.43 5.75 -6.22
C LEU A 52 -1.96 5.78 -6.68
N GLU A 53 -1.57 4.82 -7.52
CA GLU A 53 -0.26 4.80 -8.18
C GLU A 53 -0.08 6.02 -9.11
N GLU A 54 -1.12 6.43 -9.84
CA GLU A 54 -1.09 7.61 -10.72
C GLU A 54 -0.75 8.93 -10.01
N ILE A 55 -0.95 9.00 -8.69
CA ILE A 55 -0.60 10.16 -7.86
C ILE A 55 0.56 9.87 -6.88
N ASP A 56 1.27 8.76 -7.11
CA ASP A 56 2.45 8.32 -6.36
C ASP A 56 2.21 8.17 -4.84
N VAL A 57 0.99 7.78 -4.43
CA VAL A 57 0.66 7.55 -3.00
C VAL A 57 0.62 6.07 -2.60
N VAL A 58 0.73 5.16 -3.57
CA VAL A 58 0.87 3.72 -3.36
C VAL A 58 1.90 3.19 -4.35
N ASP A 59 2.82 2.36 -3.86
CA ASP A 59 3.78 1.60 -4.66
C ASP A 59 3.39 0.12 -4.76
N GLU A 60 3.83 -0.53 -5.82
CA GLU A 60 3.73 -1.99 -5.99
C GLU A 60 5.10 -2.66 -6.02
N ASP A 61 5.22 -3.76 -5.28
CA ASP A 61 6.43 -4.58 -5.23
C ASP A 61 6.12 -6.07 -5.38
N VAL A 62 7.10 -6.84 -5.83
CA VAL A 62 6.95 -8.30 -5.97
C VAL A 62 6.80 -8.93 -4.58
N TYR A 63 5.75 -9.73 -4.38
CA TYR A 63 5.57 -10.43 -3.12
C TYR A 63 6.48 -11.68 -3.06
N PHE A 64 7.53 -11.64 -2.23
CA PHE A 64 8.53 -12.71 -2.18
C PHE A 64 7.97 -14.11 -1.86
N ALA A 65 6.91 -14.20 -1.04
CA ALA A 65 6.32 -15.50 -0.71
C ALA A 65 5.50 -16.12 -1.86
N ASP A 66 5.02 -15.31 -2.82
CA ASP A 66 4.43 -15.76 -4.08
C ASP A 66 4.65 -14.69 -5.15
N ALA A 67 5.70 -14.85 -5.97
CA ALA A 67 6.11 -13.88 -6.99
C ALA A 67 5.07 -13.65 -8.12
N ARG A 68 3.96 -14.39 -8.11
CA ARG A 68 2.81 -14.12 -9.01
C ARG A 68 1.89 -13.02 -8.46
N GLN A 69 2.14 -12.57 -7.23
CA GLN A 69 1.41 -11.52 -6.57
C GLN A 69 2.32 -10.32 -6.37
N ASN A 70 1.70 -9.14 -6.36
CA ASN A 70 2.32 -7.92 -5.90
C ASN A 70 1.80 -7.59 -4.49
N LEU A 71 2.65 -6.93 -3.72
CA LEU A 71 2.34 -6.26 -2.47
C LEU A 71 2.16 -4.78 -2.77
N TYR A 72 1.13 -4.17 -2.20
CA TYR A 72 0.86 -2.74 -2.35
C TYR A 72 1.03 -2.07 -0.99
N GLU A 73 1.75 -0.95 -0.96
CA GLU A 73 2.10 -0.19 0.24
C GLU A 73 1.95 1.31 0.00
N ILE A 74 1.61 2.07 1.04
CA ILE A 74 1.52 3.53 0.94
C ILE A 74 2.93 4.11 0.93
N THR A 75 3.18 5.10 0.06
CA THR A 75 4.51 5.70 -0.15
C THR A 75 4.96 6.70 0.93
N ASP A 76 4.26 6.78 2.07
CA ASP A 76 4.59 7.70 3.17
C ASP A 76 5.59 7.07 4.15
N GLU A 77 6.76 7.73 4.26
CA GLU A 77 7.97 7.47 5.07
C GLU A 77 8.23 6.03 5.59
N PRO A 78 9.42 5.46 5.31
CA PRO A 78 9.76 4.12 5.76
C PRO A 78 9.58 4.01 7.28
N THR A 79 8.68 3.13 7.71
CA THR A 79 8.59 2.76 9.13
C THR A 79 9.89 2.02 9.47
N PRO A 80 10.70 2.47 10.44
CA PRO A 80 12.04 1.93 10.68
C PRO A 80 11.99 0.62 11.50
N GLU A 81 11.20 -0.36 11.07
CA GLU A 81 11.09 -1.66 11.76
C GLU A 81 11.76 -2.81 11.00
N ALA A 82 12.53 -2.51 9.93
CA ALA A 82 13.28 -3.51 9.16
C ALA A 82 14.81 -3.47 9.36
N GLU A 83 15.34 -2.82 10.41
CA GLU A 83 16.78 -2.76 10.72
C GLU A 83 17.16 -3.29 12.13
N GLU A 84 16.50 -4.31 12.66
CA GLU A 84 17.01 -5.05 13.83
C GLU A 84 17.33 -6.51 13.49
N ALA A 85 18.37 -6.72 12.68
CA ALA A 85 19.07 -8.00 12.61
C ALA A 85 20.52 -7.83 12.13
N GLN A 86 21.32 -7.04 12.82
CA GLN A 86 22.79 -7.09 12.69
C GLN A 86 23.46 -6.48 13.93
N ALA A 87 23.87 -7.35 14.87
CA ALA A 87 25.07 -7.25 15.72
C ALA A 87 24.85 -7.96 17.06
N ILE A 88 24.98 -9.28 17.09
CA ILE A 88 25.45 -9.99 18.29
C ILE A 88 26.51 -10.99 17.85
N GLY A 89 27.77 -10.76 18.26
CA GLY A 89 28.83 -11.76 18.23
C GLY A 89 30.22 -11.23 17.92
N ASP A 90 30.76 -10.37 18.78
CA ASP A 90 32.21 -10.17 18.92
C ASP A 90 32.54 -10.34 20.42
N ASP A 91 32.85 -11.58 20.81
CA ASP A 91 33.75 -11.99 21.91
C ASP A 91 34.15 -13.47 21.73
#